data_AF-A0A821ZFJ1-F1
#
_entry.id   AF-A0A821ZFJ1-F1
#
_cell.length_a   1.000
_cell.length_b   1.000
_cell.length_c   1.000
_cell.angle_alpha   90.00
_cell.angle_beta   90.00
_cell.angle_gamma   90.00
#
_symmetry.space_group_name_H-M   'P 1'
#
loop_
_entity.id
_entity.type
_entity.pdbx_description
1 polymer ?
#
loop_
_entity_poly.entity_id
_entity_poly.type
_entity_poly.pdbx_seq_one_letter_code
_entity_poly.pdbx_strand_id
1 'polypeptide(L)'
;MIFSLLRFFALLTLTRTVWGAANKSFGDCQQVATQFANTVSNGPVTNIMNTTGVNVTCPQISNASCPGSMINGVCVWQQKLCVTCINGSTVRIRVQSNGLPRRCTILPTDAVFAERNIDFEVNFNPDVSVNSPNHAPSTAAALNNILCNISNHMSVPSTSAYTRLPASMPIDVLAGVAVDGVTILNVNSINQVDPFYPPPGYPMEGADQCLSHPTGAGEFHYHISSGCILNPPKGTVSGCGPDIGCANNISSYSISTFSAYRRLTLIGIAKDGHLIYGPYLLSGVQVTTGFDICN
;
A
#
# COMPACT_ATOMS: atom_id res chain seq x y z
N MET A 1 47.33 44.29 -19.82
CA MET A 1 45.95 44.78 -19.63
C MET A 1 45.06 44.15 -20.69
N ILE A 2 43.86 43.69 -20.29
CA ILE A 2 42.66 43.38 -21.12
C ILE A 2 42.60 41.95 -21.70
N PHE A 3 41.99 41.01 -20.95
CA PHE A 3 40.61 40.41 -21.07
C PHE A 3 40.62 39.14 -21.97
N SER A 4 40.59 37.90 -21.47
CA SER A 4 39.56 37.15 -20.72
C SER A 4 38.16 37.17 -21.34
N LEU A 5 37.88 36.17 -22.18
CA LEU A 5 36.61 35.80 -22.86
C LEU A 5 36.89 34.38 -23.41
N LEU A 6 36.15 33.28 -23.21
CA LEU A 6 34.72 33.06 -22.99
C LEU A 6 34.58 31.83 -22.06
N ARG A 7 33.85 31.99 -20.96
CA ARG A 7 33.26 30.85 -20.24
C ARG A 7 32.06 30.38 -21.03
N PHE A 8 32.10 29.15 -21.52
CA PHE A 8 30.94 28.45 -22.08
C PHE A 8 29.90 28.29 -20.96
N PHE A 9 28.81 29.05 -21.03
CA PHE A 9 27.62 28.85 -20.23
C PHE A 9 26.91 27.61 -20.78
N ALA A 10 27.22 26.44 -20.21
CA ALA A 10 26.34 25.29 -20.31
C ALA A 10 25.13 25.59 -19.42
N LEU A 11 24.07 26.13 -20.02
CA LEU A 11 22.76 26.26 -19.41
C LEU A 11 22.17 24.84 -19.28
N LEU A 12 22.64 24.11 -18.26
CA LEU A 12 21.99 22.88 -17.79
C LEU A 12 20.62 23.28 -17.27
N THR A 13 19.61 23.10 -18.12
CA THR A 13 18.23 22.97 -17.68
C THR A 13 18.19 21.79 -16.71
N LEU A 14 18.29 22.11 -15.41
CA LEU A 14 17.96 21.23 -14.31
C LEU A 14 16.47 20.88 -14.44
N THR A 15 16.17 19.87 -15.25
CA THR A 15 14.96 19.09 -15.05
C THR A 15 15.09 18.52 -13.65
N ARG A 16 14.30 19.05 -12.70
CA ARG A 16 14.12 18.45 -11.38
C ARG A 16 13.38 17.13 -11.60
N THR A 17 14.13 16.11 -12.00
CA THR A 17 13.62 14.74 -12.06
C THR A 17 13.49 14.29 -10.62
N VAL A 18 12.25 14.21 -10.14
CA VAL A 18 11.95 13.50 -8.89
C VAL A 18 12.21 12.03 -9.21
N TRP A 19 13.32 11.49 -8.75
CA TRP A 19 13.60 10.06 -8.84
C TRP A 19 12.57 9.32 -7.98
N GLY A 20 11.45 8.89 -8.58
CA GLY A 20 10.97 7.56 -8.29
C GLY A 20 12.06 6.61 -8.81
N ALA A 21 12.64 5.78 -7.94
CA ALA A 21 13.90 5.07 -8.24
C ALA A 21 13.80 4.02 -9.39
N ALA A 22 12.63 3.80 -9.98
CA ALA A 22 12.38 2.82 -11.03
C ALA A 22 11.80 3.49 -12.29
N ASN A 23 12.33 3.17 -13.47
CA ASN A 23 11.73 3.54 -14.76
C ASN A 23 10.66 2.51 -15.14
N LYS A 24 9.89 2.73 -16.21
CA LYS A 24 8.89 1.79 -16.74
C LYS A 24 9.48 0.58 -17.48
N SER A 25 10.76 0.26 -17.21
CA SER A 25 11.48 -0.82 -17.88
C SER A 25 11.10 -2.19 -17.30
N PHE A 26 11.28 -3.25 -18.09
CA PHE A 26 11.01 -4.61 -17.61
C PHE A 26 11.96 -5.00 -16.47
N GLY A 27 13.24 -4.60 -16.57
CA GLY A 27 14.23 -4.86 -15.53
C GLY A 27 13.89 -4.16 -14.21
N ASP A 28 13.42 -2.91 -14.25
CA ASP A 28 13.00 -2.20 -13.04
C ASP A 28 11.72 -2.79 -12.44
N CYS A 29 10.79 -3.22 -13.29
CA CYS A 29 9.62 -3.97 -12.83
C CYS A 29 10.05 -5.22 -12.05
N GLN A 30 10.98 -6.00 -12.59
CA GLN A 30 11.48 -7.20 -11.92
C GLN A 30 12.14 -6.86 -10.59
N GLN A 31 12.96 -5.80 -10.53
CA GLN A 31 13.55 -5.34 -9.28
C GLN A 31 12.48 -4.94 -8.25
N VAL A 32 11.45 -4.19 -8.66
CA VAL A 32 10.32 -3.84 -7.80
C VAL A 32 9.59 -5.08 -7.31
N ALA A 33 9.26 -6.02 -8.21
CA ALA A 33 8.55 -7.26 -7.87
C ALA A 33 9.32 -8.08 -6.81
N THR A 34 10.66 -8.09 -6.85
CA THR A 34 11.48 -8.79 -5.83
C THR A 34 11.45 -8.16 -4.43
N GLN A 35 11.00 -6.90 -4.31
CA GLN A 35 10.84 -6.25 -3.00
C GLN A 35 9.55 -6.68 -2.28
N PHE A 36 8.58 -7.24 -3.00
CA PHE A 36 7.38 -7.82 -2.39
C PHE A 36 7.73 -9.14 -1.71
N ALA A 37 7.07 -9.42 -0.59
CA ALA A 37 7.18 -10.66 0.18
C ALA A 37 6.47 -11.84 -0.53
N ASN A 38 6.88 -12.11 -1.77
CA ASN A 38 6.33 -13.16 -2.62
C ASN A 38 6.44 -14.52 -1.93
N THR A 39 5.36 -15.29 -1.99
CA THR A 39 5.30 -16.66 -1.48
C THR A 39 5.20 -17.68 -2.59
N VAL A 40 4.98 -17.23 -3.83
CA VAL A 40 4.87 -18.08 -5.01
C VAL A 40 6.07 -17.80 -5.93
N SER A 41 6.80 -18.85 -6.30
CA SER A 41 8.05 -18.75 -7.06
C SER A 41 7.89 -18.90 -8.59
N ASN A 42 6.76 -19.44 -9.07
CA ASN A 42 6.64 -19.95 -10.44
C ASN A 42 5.89 -19.01 -11.39
N GLY A 43 5.92 -17.71 -11.12
CA GLY A 43 5.22 -16.71 -11.91
C GLY A 43 3.72 -16.64 -11.58
N PRO A 44 2.92 -15.93 -12.40
CA PRO A 44 1.52 -15.68 -12.12
C PRO A 44 0.74 -16.99 -12.14
N VAL A 45 -0.22 -17.10 -11.22
CA VAL A 45 -1.07 -18.28 -11.06
C VAL A 45 -2.49 -17.99 -11.54
N THR A 46 -3.27 -19.02 -11.87
CA THR A 46 -4.67 -18.83 -12.29
C THR A 46 -5.52 -18.29 -11.13
N ASN A 47 -5.28 -18.77 -9.92
CA ASN A 47 -5.98 -18.33 -8.72
C ASN A 47 -5.05 -18.47 -7.51
N ILE A 48 -4.69 -17.34 -6.88
CA ILE A 48 -3.79 -17.31 -5.72
C ILE A 48 -4.33 -18.12 -4.54
N MET A 49 -5.66 -18.22 -4.41
CA MET A 49 -6.31 -18.95 -3.33
C MET A 49 -5.96 -20.44 -3.30
N ASN A 50 -5.65 -21.02 -4.47
CA ASN A 50 -5.32 -22.44 -4.64
C ASN A 50 -3.82 -22.73 -4.49
N THR A 51 -3.01 -21.72 -4.17
CA THR A 51 -1.56 -21.89 -3.97
C THR A 51 -1.22 -22.18 -2.53
N THR A 52 -0.07 -22.83 -2.33
CA THR A 52 0.56 -22.94 -1.01
C THR A 52 1.29 -21.64 -0.71
N GLY A 53 0.91 -20.99 0.39
CA GLY A 53 1.58 -19.79 0.89
C GLY A 53 2.68 -20.09 1.92
N VAL A 54 3.12 -19.04 2.61
CA VAL A 54 4.01 -19.15 3.78
C VAL A 54 3.17 -19.16 5.05
N ASN A 55 3.43 -20.12 5.95
CA ASN A 55 2.72 -20.19 7.22
C ASN A 55 3.06 -18.99 8.11
N VAL A 56 2.02 -18.38 8.67
CA VAL A 56 2.09 -17.41 9.76
C VAL A 56 1.48 -18.07 10.98
N THR A 57 2.25 -18.11 12.07
CA THR A 57 1.92 -18.87 13.28
C THR A 57 1.76 -17.92 14.45
N CYS A 58 0.56 -17.88 15.04
CA CYS A 58 0.20 -16.96 16.10
C CYS A 58 -0.24 -17.69 17.36
N PRO A 59 0.59 -17.65 18.43
CA PRO A 59 0.34 -18.40 19.66
C PRO A 59 -0.89 -17.91 20.40
N GLN A 60 -1.36 -16.70 20.13
CA GLN A 60 -2.53 -16.11 20.76
C GLN A 60 -3.34 -15.33 19.72
N ILE A 61 -4.51 -15.85 19.38
CA ILE A 61 -5.64 -15.03 18.89
C ILE A 61 -6.73 -15.18 19.93
N SER A 62 -6.83 -14.20 20.82
CA SER A 62 -7.97 -14.09 21.74
C SER A 62 -9.10 -13.35 21.02
N ASN A 63 -10.32 -13.87 21.12
CA ASN A 63 -11.56 -13.16 20.73
C ASN A 63 -11.73 -12.85 19.23
N ALA A 64 -11.04 -13.58 18.34
CA ALA A 64 -11.25 -13.46 16.91
C ALA A 64 -11.13 -14.78 16.16
N SER A 65 -11.69 -14.83 14.95
CA SER A 65 -11.64 -16.01 14.10
C SER A 65 -10.25 -16.16 13.48
N CYS A 66 -9.67 -17.36 13.56
CA CYS A 66 -8.46 -17.69 12.84
C CYS A 66 -8.78 -17.81 11.34
N PRO A 67 -8.12 -17.05 10.45
CA PRO A 67 -8.38 -17.11 8.99
C PRO A 67 -7.94 -18.44 8.36
N GLY A 68 -7.18 -19.26 9.09
CA GLY A 68 -6.72 -20.58 8.66
C GLY A 68 -7.22 -21.67 9.59
N SER A 69 -6.32 -22.29 10.35
CA SER A 69 -6.61 -23.43 11.22
C SER A 69 -6.05 -23.24 12.62
N MET A 70 -6.79 -23.70 13.62
CA MET A 70 -6.31 -23.81 14.99
C MET A 70 -5.60 -25.16 15.17
N ILE A 71 -4.31 -25.12 15.48
CA ILE A 71 -3.47 -26.31 15.74
C ILE A 71 -2.96 -26.21 17.18
N ASN A 72 -3.46 -27.08 18.07
CA ASN A 72 -3.08 -27.09 19.49
C ASN A 72 -3.21 -25.70 20.17
N GLY A 73 -4.27 -24.96 19.86
CA GLY A 73 -4.50 -23.61 20.41
C GLY A 73 -3.72 -22.48 19.73
N VAL A 74 -2.91 -22.79 18.72
CA VAL A 74 -2.16 -21.82 17.91
C VAL A 74 -2.90 -21.59 16.60
N CYS A 75 -3.17 -20.33 16.24
CA CYS A 75 -3.72 -20.02 14.94
C CYS A 75 -2.62 -20.06 13.88
N VAL A 76 -2.86 -20.76 12.79
CA VAL A 76 -1.95 -20.85 11.64
C VAL A 76 -2.72 -20.53 10.37
N TRP A 77 -2.18 -19.62 9.56
CA TRP A 77 -2.70 -19.35 8.21
C TRP A 77 -1.57 -19.25 7.20
N GLN A 78 -1.93 -19.23 5.92
CA GLN A 78 -0.96 -19.06 4.84
C GLN A 78 -1.08 -17.64 4.28
N GLN A 79 -0.01 -16.86 4.34
CA GLN A 79 0.09 -15.63 3.55
C GLN A 79 0.42 -16.02 2.11
N LYS A 80 -0.33 -15.49 1.14
CA LYS A 80 -0.17 -15.82 -0.29
C LYS A 80 0.00 -14.53 -1.07
N LEU A 81 1.15 -14.36 -1.72
CA LEU A 81 1.48 -13.18 -2.52
C LEU A 81 2.29 -13.58 -3.75
N CYS A 82 1.87 -13.09 -4.92
CA CYS A 82 2.59 -13.25 -6.18
C CYS A 82 2.52 -11.94 -6.96
N VAL A 83 3.67 -11.30 -7.14
CA VAL A 83 3.85 -10.07 -7.90
C VAL A 83 4.81 -10.37 -9.04
N THR A 84 4.34 -10.17 -10.27
CA THR A 84 5.06 -10.59 -11.46
C THR A 84 5.00 -9.54 -12.55
N CYS A 85 6.04 -9.50 -13.37
CA CYS A 85 6.16 -8.57 -14.48
C CYS A 85 5.89 -9.29 -15.80
N ILE A 86 5.15 -8.63 -16.68
CA ILE A 86 4.81 -9.11 -18.00
C ILE A 86 5.54 -8.22 -19.01
N ASN A 87 6.43 -8.83 -19.79
CA ASN A 87 7.15 -8.13 -20.84
C ASN A 87 6.26 -8.00 -22.08
N GLY A 88 6.10 -6.78 -22.58
CA GLY A 88 5.27 -6.45 -23.73
C GLY A 88 5.67 -5.10 -24.30
N SER A 89 4.87 -4.56 -25.24
CA SER A 89 5.07 -3.19 -25.76
C SER A 89 4.99 -2.13 -24.66
N THR A 90 4.17 -2.41 -23.64
CA THR A 90 4.14 -1.71 -22.37
C THR A 90 4.37 -2.75 -21.28
N VAL A 91 5.33 -2.49 -20.39
CA VAL A 91 5.59 -3.37 -19.25
C VAL A 91 4.39 -3.31 -18.33
N ARG A 92 3.88 -4.48 -17.95
CA ARG A 92 2.77 -4.61 -17.00
C ARG A 92 3.24 -5.33 -15.75
N ILE A 93 2.56 -5.07 -14.65
CA ILE A 93 2.75 -5.76 -13.38
C ILE A 93 1.42 -6.35 -12.94
N ARG A 94 1.45 -7.62 -12.56
CA ARG A 94 0.31 -8.35 -11.99
C ARG A 94 0.53 -8.53 -10.51
N VAL A 95 -0.49 -8.24 -9.72
CA VAL A 95 -0.48 -8.43 -8.28
C VAL A 95 -1.57 -9.43 -7.93
N GLN A 96 -1.18 -10.51 -7.25
CA GLN A 96 -2.08 -11.53 -6.74
C GLN A 96 -1.84 -11.72 -5.24
N SER A 97 -2.86 -11.55 -4.41
CA SER A 97 -2.75 -11.67 -2.96
C SER A 97 -3.99 -12.33 -2.37
N ASN A 98 -3.83 -13.02 -1.23
CA ASN A 98 -4.95 -13.41 -0.38
C ASN A 98 -5.31 -12.36 0.69
N GLY A 99 -4.62 -11.21 0.73
CA GLY A 99 -4.89 -10.08 1.63
C GLY A 99 -4.52 -10.32 3.10
N LEU A 100 -3.95 -11.47 3.45
CA LEU A 100 -3.56 -11.76 4.83
C LEU A 100 -2.18 -11.14 5.16
N PRO A 101 -1.96 -10.59 6.37
CA PRO A 101 -0.66 -10.08 6.75
C PRO A 101 0.29 -11.23 7.10
N ARG A 102 1.59 -10.97 6.99
CA ARG A 102 2.67 -11.88 7.38
C ARG A 102 3.03 -11.83 8.87
N ARG A 103 2.11 -11.37 9.72
CA ARG A 103 2.33 -11.12 11.16
C ARG A 103 1.08 -11.43 11.98
N CYS A 104 1.28 -11.65 13.26
CA CYS A 104 0.20 -11.77 14.22
C CYS A 104 -0.38 -10.40 14.56
N THR A 105 -1.70 -10.31 14.63
CA THR A 105 -2.43 -9.09 14.97
C THR A 105 -3.45 -9.40 16.06
N ILE A 106 -3.66 -8.46 16.98
CA ILE A 106 -4.80 -8.50 17.90
C ILE A 106 -5.98 -7.86 17.18
N LEU A 107 -7.02 -8.64 16.98
CA LEU A 107 -8.25 -8.18 16.40
C LEU A 107 -9.23 -7.75 17.51
N PRO A 108 -10.11 -6.77 17.24
CA PRO A 108 -11.25 -6.50 18.11
C PRO A 108 -12.06 -7.77 18.36
N THR A 109 -12.79 -7.79 19.49
CA THR A 109 -13.69 -8.91 19.79
C THR A 109 -14.71 -9.06 18.67
N ASP A 110 -14.94 -10.30 18.21
CA ASP A 110 -15.84 -10.67 17.12
C ASP A 110 -15.43 -10.19 15.72
N ALA A 111 -14.24 -9.60 15.59
CA ALA A 111 -13.71 -9.27 14.27
C ALA A 111 -13.48 -10.56 13.46
N VAL A 112 -14.04 -10.56 12.26
CA VAL A 112 -13.72 -11.57 11.24
C VAL A 112 -12.48 -11.10 10.52
N PHE A 113 -11.59 -12.02 10.17
CA PHE A 113 -10.47 -11.78 9.28
C PHE A 113 -10.34 -13.01 8.38
N ALA A 114 -10.32 -12.82 7.07
CA ALA A 114 -10.48 -13.89 6.10
C ALA A 114 -9.67 -13.65 4.82
N GLU A 115 -9.38 -14.72 4.09
CA GLU A 115 -8.70 -14.62 2.80
C GLU A 115 -9.58 -13.90 1.75
N ARG A 116 -8.93 -13.09 0.93
CA ARG A 116 -9.52 -12.28 -0.13
C ARG A 116 -8.77 -12.46 -1.43
N ASN A 117 -9.44 -12.93 -2.49
CA ASN A 117 -8.79 -13.11 -3.78
C ASN A 117 -8.58 -11.75 -4.47
N ILE A 118 -7.41 -11.17 -4.31
CA ILE A 118 -7.02 -9.92 -4.96
C ILE A 118 -6.18 -10.29 -6.17
N ASP A 119 -6.65 -9.94 -7.37
CA ASP A 119 -5.94 -10.18 -8.62
C ASP A 119 -6.21 -9.05 -9.62
N PHE A 120 -5.16 -8.30 -9.95
CA PHE A 120 -5.22 -7.24 -10.97
C PHE A 120 -3.91 -7.09 -11.73
N GLU A 121 -4.04 -6.54 -12.94
CA GLU A 121 -2.93 -6.17 -13.82
C GLU A 121 -3.01 -4.69 -14.19
N VAL A 122 -1.86 -4.03 -14.21
CA VAL A 122 -1.72 -2.60 -14.55
C VAL A 122 -0.45 -2.38 -15.36
N ASN A 123 -0.41 -1.30 -16.13
CA ASN A 123 0.84 -0.78 -16.68
C ASN A 123 1.78 -0.44 -15.53
N PHE A 124 3.05 -0.83 -15.65
CA PHE A 124 4.03 -0.63 -14.60
C PHE A 124 4.56 0.81 -14.65
N ASN A 125 4.36 1.54 -13.55
CA ASN A 125 4.85 2.91 -13.33
C ASN A 125 4.62 3.81 -14.57
N PRO A 126 3.36 3.96 -15.04
CA PRO A 126 3.08 4.75 -16.23
C PRO A 126 3.46 6.22 -16.00
N ASP A 127 3.82 6.93 -17.07
CA ASP A 127 4.10 8.36 -16.94
C ASP A 127 2.79 9.11 -16.64
N VAL A 128 2.70 9.77 -15.48
CA VAL A 128 1.69 10.81 -15.26
C VAL A 128 2.31 12.12 -15.66
N SER A 129 1.74 12.76 -16.67
CA SER A 129 2.10 14.14 -16.95
C SER A 129 1.68 15.00 -15.76
N VAL A 130 2.65 15.61 -15.07
CA VAL A 130 2.38 16.61 -14.02
C VAL A 130 1.56 17.80 -14.54
N ASN A 131 1.56 18.01 -15.87
CA ASN A 131 0.78 19.05 -16.55
C ASN A 131 -0.62 18.57 -16.96
N SER A 132 -0.93 17.29 -16.76
CA SER A 132 -2.24 16.70 -17.04
C SER A 132 -2.56 15.67 -15.94
N PRO A 133 -2.68 16.11 -14.68
CA PRO A 133 -3.08 15.22 -13.60
C PRO A 133 -4.48 14.68 -13.92
N ASN A 134 -4.75 13.45 -13.49
CA ASN A 134 -6.07 12.81 -13.71
C ASN A 134 -7.21 13.65 -13.13
N HIS A 135 -6.89 14.41 -12.08
CA HIS A 135 -7.75 15.43 -11.52
C HIS A 135 -6.97 16.70 -11.23
N ALA A 136 -7.57 17.86 -11.49
CA ALA A 136 -7.05 19.17 -11.13
C ALA A 136 -8.08 19.90 -10.27
N PRO A 137 -8.30 19.48 -9.01
CA PRO A 137 -9.30 20.13 -8.17
C PRO A 137 -8.89 21.58 -7.90
N SER A 138 -9.79 22.52 -8.22
CA SER A 138 -9.61 23.95 -7.95
C SER A 138 -10.28 24.41 -6.65
N THR A 139 -10.99 23.50 -5.97
CA THR A 139 -11.71 23.78 -4.72
C THR A 139 -11.48 22.66 -3.71
N ALA A 140 -11.60 22.97 -2.43
CA ALA A 140 -11.57 21.97 -1.36
C ALA A 140 -12.70 20.93 -1.53
N ALA A 141 -13.89 21.35 -1.99
CA ALA A 141 -14.98 20.41 -2.26
C ALA A 141 -14.66 19.43 -3.39
N ALA A 142 -14.03 19.90 -4.47
CA ALA A 142 -13.58 19.03 -5.55
C ALA A 142 -12.47 18.07 -5.08
N LEU A 143 -11.51 18.56 -4.30
CA LEU A 143 -10.47 17.73 -3.70
C LEU A 143 -11.08 16.65 -2.78
N ASN A 144 -12.02 17.05 -1.91
CA ASN A 144 -12.74 16.12 -1.05
C ASN A 144 -13.56 15.11 -1.86
N ASN A 145 -14.18 15.50 -2.97
CA ASN A 145 -14.89 14.54 -3.83
C ASN A 145 -13.95 13.52 -4.51
N ILE A 146 -12.67 13.83 -4.66
CA ILE A 146 -11.66 12.92 -5.20
C ILE A 146 -11.11 12.01 -4.09
N LEU A 147 -10.70 12.60 -2.97
CA LEU A 147 -10.06 11.90 -1.84
C LEU A 147 -11.08 11.15 -0.97
N CYS A 148 -12.24 11.76 -0.69
CA CYS A 148 -13.27 11.25 0.22
C CYS A 148 -14.32 10.37 -0.47
N ASN A 149 -14.05 9.89 -1.68
CA ASN A 149 -14.96 9.03 -2.42
C ASN A 149 -14.50 7.58 -2.39
N ILE A 150 -15.14 6.77 -1.55
CA ILE A 150 -14.84 5.32 -1.44
C ILE A 150 -15.06 4.54 -2.73
N SER A 151 -15.86 5.08 -3.65
CA SER A 151 -16.23 4.46 -4.92
C SER A 151 -15.35 4.93 -6.07
N ASN A 152 -14.21 5.59 -5.81
CA ASN A 152 -13.41 6.21 -6.86
C ASN A 152 -12.59 5.23 -7.73
N HIS A 153 -12.85 3.92 -7.68
CA HIS A 153 -12.26 2.95 -8.62
C HIS A 153 -12.46 3.31 -10.09
N MET A 154 -13.52 4.05 -10.43
CA MET A 154 -13.77 4.54 -11.79
C MET A 154 -12.76 5.62 -12.23
N SER A 155 -11.97 6.16 -11.30
CA SER A 155 -10.95 7.19 -11.56
C SER A 155 -9.56 6.62 -11.77
N VAL A 156 -9.42 5.29 -11.84
CA VAL A 156 -8.16 4.70 -12.32
C VAL A 156 -7.96 5.14 -13.77
N PRO A 157 -6.84 5.82 -14.09
CA PRO A 157 -6.62 6.38 -15.42
C PRO A 157 -6.63 5.29 -16.48
N SER A 158 -7.21 5.58 -17.65
CA SER A 158 -7.19 4.63 -18.78
C SER A 158 -5.75 4.30 -19.22
N THR A 159 -4.81 5.22 -19.00
CA THR A 159 -3.37 5.02 -19.25
C THR A 159 -2.73 3.97 -18.36
N SER A 160 -3.35 3.63 -17.23
CA SER A 160 -2.92 2.54 -16.35
C SER A 160 -3.28 1.16 -16.91
N ALA A 161 -4.16 1.07 -17.92
CA ALA A 161 -4.67 -0.19 -18.46
C ALA A 161 -5.06 -1.21 -17.37
N TYR A 162 -5.68 -0.70 -16.30
CA TYR A 162 -6.07 -1.49 -15.15
C TYR A 162 -7.07 -2.57 -15.57
N THR A 163 -6.78 -3.81 -15.18
CA THR A 163 -7.63 -4.97 -15.45
C THR A 163 -7.80 -5.77 -14.17
N ARG A 164 -9.05 -5.90 -13.70
CA ARG A 164 -9.42 -6.86 -12.65
C ARG A 164 -9.60 -8.24 -13.29
N LEU A 165 -8.94 -9.26 -12.76
CA LEU A 165 -9.06 -10.61 -13.30
C LEU A 165 -10.37 -11.27 -12.83
N PRO A 166 -11.01 -12.17 -13.61
CA PRO A 166 -12.36 -12.68 -13.31
C PRO A 166 -12.53 -13.39 -11.96
N ALA A 167 -11.48 -14.03 -11.45
CA ALA A 167 -11.52 -14.70 -10.16
C ALA A 167 -11.40 -13.73 -8.96
N SER A 168 -10.94 -12.50 -9.21
CA SER A 168 -10.73 -11.46 -8.21
C SER A 168 -12.04 -11.02 -7.59
N MET A 169 -12.05 -10.75 -6.29
CA MET A 169 -13.19 -10.12 -5.62
C MET A 169 -13.43 -8.69 -6.14
N PRO A 170 -14.59 -8.07 -5.88
CA PRO A 170 -14.75 -6.64 -6.06
C PRO A 170 -13.69 -5.88 -5.25
N ILE A 171 -12.84 -5.12 -5.94
CA ILE A 171 -11.75 -4.33 -5.36
C ILE A 171 -11.97 -2.84 -5.63
N ASP A 172 -13.22 -2.40 -5.44
CA ASP A 172 -13.69 -1.06 -5.80
C ASP A 172 -13.22 0.00 -4.79
N VAL A 173 -12.90 -0.42 -3.57
CA VAL A 173 -12.34 0.43 -2.50
C VAL A 173 -10.82 0.37 -2.39
N LEU A 174 -10.17 -0.49 -3.20
CA LEU A 174 -8.73 -0.73 -3.18
C LEU A 174 -7.97 0.45 -3.82
N ALA A 175 -7.06 1.05 -3.06
CA ALA A 175 -6.09 2.01 -3.56
C ALA A 175 -4.82 1.31 -4.08
N GLY A 176 -4.41 0.21 -3.44
CA GLY A 176 -3.22 -0.55 -3.84
C GLY A 176 -2.98 -1.80 -2.99
N VAL A 177 -1.81 -2.40 -3.16
CA VAL A 177 -1.34 -3.54 -2.35
C VAL A 177 0.04 -3.23 -1.81
N ALA A 178 0.21 -3.42 -0.50
CA ALA A 178 1.48 -3.20 0.18
C ALA A 178 2.49 -4.32 -0.14
N VAL A 179 3.77 -4.09 0.12
CA VAL A 179 4.83 -5.09 -0.15
C VAL A 179 4.69 -6.38 0.66
N ASP A 180 3.91 -6.38 1.73
CA ASP A 180 3.55 -7.58 2.51
C ASP A 180 2.29 -8.29 2.01
N GLY A 181 1.64 -7.78 0.96
CA GLY A 181 0.46 -8.36 0.32
C GLY A 181 -0.87 -7.91 0.91
N VAL A 182 -0.86 -7.13 2.00
CA VAL A 182 -2.09 -6.57 2.58
C VAL A 182 -2.63 -5.46 1.69
N THR A 183 -3.97 -5.33 1.64
CA THR A 183 -4.62 -4.30 0.84
C THR A 183 -4.40 -2.92 1.45
N ILE A 184 -4.24 -1.93 0.59
CA ILE A 184 -4.30 -0.52 0.95
C ILE A 184 -5.66 -0.06 0.45
N LEU A 185 -6.58 0.22 1.38
CA LEU A 185 -7.88 0.77 1.05
C LEU A 185 -7.78 2.29 0.95
N ASN A 186 -8.81 2.90 0.37
CA ASN A 186 -8.93 4.36 0.32
C ASN A 186 -8.91 4.97 1.75
N VAL A 187 -8.68 6.28 1.84
CA VAL A 187 -8.56 7.01 3.12
C VAL A 187 -9.84 7.07 3.95
N ASN A 188 -10.98 6.58 3.47
CA ASN A 188 -12.23 6.72 4.20
C ASN A 188 -12.69 5.41 4.80
N SER A 189 -13.24 5.56 6.00
CA SER A 189 -14.12 4.58 6.63
C SER A 189 -15.32 4.22 5.74
N ILE A 190 -16.04 3.18 6.15
CA ILE A 190 -17.35 2.83 5.56
C ILE A 190 -18.36 3.99 5.64
N ASN A 191 -18.16 4.93 6.57
CA ASN A 191 -18.98 6.12 6.74
C ASN A 191 -18.56 7.31 5.86
N GLN A 192 -17.60 7.12 4.94
CA GLN A 192 -17.06 8.16 4.05
C GLN A 192 -16.42 9.33 4.80
N VAL A 193 -15.78 9.05 5.93
CA VAL A 193 -14.99 10.00 6.72
C VAL A 193 -13.61 9.43 7.04
N ASP A 194 -12.66 10.28 7.41
CA ASP A 194 -11.34 9.85 7.90
C ASP A 194 -11.53 8.85 9.08
N PRO A 195 -10.97 7.64 9.00
CA PRO A 195 -11.16 6.59 10.01
C PRO A 195 -10.46 6.91 11.34
N PHE A 196 -9.44 7.77 11.33
CA PHE A 196 -8.61 8.08 12.50
C PHE A 196 -8.90 9.46 13.09
N TYR A 197 -9.40 10.39 12.28
CA TYR A 197 -9.78 11.74 12.68
C TYR A 197 -11.20 12.10 12.18
N PRO A 198 -12.23 11.30 12.50
CA PRO A 198 -13.57 11.55 12.00
C PRO A 198 -14.19 12.82 12.59
N PRO A 199 -15.12 13.48 11.87
CA PRO A 199 -15.88 14.59 12.43
C PRO A 199 -16.80 14.13 13.58
N PRO A 200 -17.27 15.05 14.45
CA PRO A 200 -18.16 14.71 15.56
C PRO A 200 -19.39 13.90 15.11
N GLY A 201 -19.70 12.83 15.85
CA GLY A 201 -20.83 11.94 15.57
C GLY A 201 -20.48 10.65 14.83
N TYR A 202 -19.22 10.49 14.41
CA TYR A 202 -18.72 9.26 13.77
C TYR A 202 -17.69 8.55 14.67
N PRO A 203 -17.71 7.20 14.71
CA PRO A 203 -16.74 6.45 15.50
C PRO A 203 -15.36 6.48 14.83
N MET A 204 -14.32 6.60 15.66
CA MET A 204 -12.94 6.34 15.23
C MET A 204 -12.75 4.84 15.06
N GLU A 205 -12.12 4.43 13.97
CA GLU A 205 -11.79 3.03 13.73
C GLU A 205 -10.56 2.63 14.57
N GLY A 206 -10.62 1.43 15.17
CA GLY A 206 -9.50 0.88 15.90
C GLY A 206 -8.47 0.29 14.95
N ALA A 207 -7.18 0.52 15.22
CA ALA A 207 -6.08 -0.10 14.50
C ALA A 207 -5.10 -0.81 15.45
N ASP A 208 -4.35 -1.77 14.91
CA ASP A 208 -3.17 -2.32 15.58
C ASP A 208 -1.97 -1.37 15.50
N GLN A 209 -0.89 -1.64 16.22
CA GLN A 209 0.36 -0.84 16.16
C GLN A 209 1.00 -0.80 14.77
N CYS A 210 0.51 -1.59 13.83
CA CYS A 210 0.91 -1.53 12.43
C CYS A 210 -0.05 -0.70 11.57
N LEU A 211 -0.99 -0.01 12.20
CA LEU A 211 -2.00 0.86 11.59
C LEU A 211 -2.89 0.11 10.60
N SER A 212 -3.17 -1.16 10.93
CA SER A 212 -4.03 -2.03 10.15
C SER A 212 -5.16 -2.60 11.00
N HIS A 213 -6.25 -2.97 10.35
CA HIS A 213 -7.36 -3.71 10.94
C HIS A 213 -8.16 -4.43 9.84
N PRO A 214 -9.00 -5.42 10.20
CA PRO A 214 -9.98 -5.96 9.28
C PRO A 214 -11.15 -4.99 9.07
N THR A 215 -11.76 -5.03 7.90
CA THR A 215 -13.11 -4.50 7.69
C THR A 215 -14.14 -5.35 8.43
N GLY A 216 -15.39 -4.89 8.52
CA GLY A 216 -16.49 -5.73 9.04
C GLY A 216 -16.72 -7.01 8.23
N ALA A 217 -16.28 -7.06 6.97
CA ALA A 217 -16.30 -8.26 6.15
C ALA A 217 -15.06 -9.14 6.39
N GLY A 218 -14.04 -8.67 7.10
CA GLY A 218 -12.81 -9.38 7.39
C GLY A 218 -11.69 -9.26 6.36
N GLU A 219 -11.76 -8.26 5.47
CA GLU A 219 -10.61 -7.87 4.67
C GLU A 219 -9.62 -7.07 5.52
N PHE A 220 -8.42 -7.60 5.73
CA PHE A 220 -7.37 -6.89 6.44
C PHE A 220 -6.70 -5.87 5.54
N HIS A 221 -6.55 -4.65 6.05
CA HIS A 221 -6.08 -3.54 5.24
C HIS A 221 -5.34 -2.47 6.03
N TYR A 222 -4.72 -1.57 5.28
CA TYR A 222 -4.23 -0.28 5.73
C TYR A 222 -5.11 0.85 5.19
N HIS A 223 -5.43 1.82 6.05
CA HIS A 223 -5.83 3.17 5.62
C HIS A 223 -4.64 4.14 5.61
N ILE A 224 -3.61 3.84 6.41
CA ILE A 224 -2.36 4.60 6.52
C ILE A 224 -1.19 3.63 6.65
N SER A 225 -0.03 4.01 6.12
CA SER A 225 1.15 3.14 6.15
C SER A 225 1.84 3.20 7.51
N SER A 226 2.54 2.13 7.83
CA SER A 226 3.51 2.11 8.90
C SER A 226 4.76 1.33 8.45
N GLY A 227 5.86 1.51 9.17
CA GLY A 227 7.08 0.74 8.98
C GLY A 227 6.88 -0.77 9.18
N CYS A 228 5.78 -1.20 9.81
CA CYS A 228 5.43 -2.62 9.90
C CYS A 228 5.24 -3.30 8.55
N ILE A 229 4.84 -2.55 7.51
CA ILE A 229 4.73 -3.08 6.14
C ILE A 229 6.07 -3.70 5.72
N LEU A 230 7.18 -3.05 6.08
CA LEU A 230 8.54 -3.43 5.71
C LEU A 230 9.14 -4.46 6.65
N ASN A 231 8.94 -4.27 7.95
CA ASN A 231 9.45 -5.17 8.98
C ASN A 231 8.51 -5.17 10.19
N PRO A 232 7.55 -6.10 10.21
CA PRO A 232 6.61 -6.14 11.32
C PRO A 232 7.31 -6.59 12.62
N PRO A 233 6.83 -6.14 13.79
CA PRO A 233 7.32 -6.63 15.08
C PRO A 233 7.27 -8.15 15.15
N LYS A 234 8.24 -8.75 15.85
CA LYS A 234 8.20 -10.18 16.16
C LYS A 234 7.09 -10.45 17.18
N GLY A 235 6.30 -11.49 16.94
CA GLY A 235 5.20 -11.88 17.83
C GLY A 235 3.89 -11.18 17.53
N THR A 236 3.03 -11.08 18.53
CA THR A 236 1.68 -10.50 18.41
C THR A 236 1.74 -8.98 18.49
N VAL A 237 1.27 -8.32 17.42
CA VAL A 237 1.10 -6.86 17.38
C VAL A 237 -0.11 -6.49 18.22
N SER A 238 0.08 -5.60 19.20
CA SER A 238 -1.01 -5.14 20.05
C SER A 238 -1.88 -4.09 19.36
N GLY A 239 -3.06 -3.79 19.92
CA GLY A 239 -3.85 -2.64 19.50
C GLY A 239 -3.06 -1.33 19.67
N CYS A 240 -3.51 -0.24 19.07
CA CYS A 240 -2.87 1.06 19.27
C CYS A 240 -3.06 1.65 20.66
N GLY A 241 -4.08 1.23 21.42
CA GLY A 241 -4.39 1.79 22.75
C GLY A 241 -3.23 1.76 23.76
N PRO A 242 -2.50 0.64 23.92
CA PRO A 242 -1.32 0.56 24.78
C PRO A 242 -0.11 1.42 24.35
N ASP A 243 -0.02 1.81 23.08
CA ASP A 243 1.07 2.64 22.56
C ASP A 243 0.65 4.11 22.58
N ILE A 244 1.20 4.88 23.52
CA ILE A 244 0.81 6.28 23.68
C ILE A 244 1.13 7.14 22.45
N GLY A 245 2.11 6.74 21.64
CA GLY A 245 2.41 7.39 20.37
C GLY A 245 1.29 7.13 19.37
N CYS A 246 0.90 5.86 19.21
CA CYS A 246 -0.19 5.50 18.30
C CYS A 246 -1.53 6.09 18.75
N ALA A 247 -1.91 5.93 20.02
CA ALA A 247 -3.20 6.35 20.55
C ALA A 247 -3.42 7.87 20.49
N ASN A 248 -2.37 8.67 20.65
CA ASN A 248 -2.50 10.13 20.67
C ASN A 248 -2.44 10.77 19.28
N ASN A 249 -1.59 10.25 18.39
CA ASN A 249 -1.37 10.87 17.08
C ASN A 249 -0.91 9.83 16.05
N ILE A 250 -1.88 9.16 15.43
CA ILE A 250 -1.66 8.14 14.39
C ILE A 250 -0.78 8.64 13.24
N SER A 251 -0.96 9.89 12.80
CA SER A 251 -0.15 10.47 11.71
C SER A 251 1.34 10.58 12.10
N SER A 252 1.63 11.15 13.27
CA SER A 252 3.00 11.27 13.77
C SER A 252 3.61 9.90 14.07
N TYR A 253 2.80 8.99 14.61
CA TYR A 253 3.20 7.61 14.88
C TYR A 253 3.57 6.87 13.59
N SER A 254 2.70 6.91 12.57
CA SER A 254 2.94 6.37 11.23
C SER A 254 4.33 6.76 10.73
N ILE A 255 4.64 8.06 10.70
CA ILE A 255 5.94 8.56 10.25
C ILE A 255 7.08 8.03 11.13
N SER A 256 6.89 8.02 12.46
CA SER A 256 7.93 7.57 13.40
C SER A 256 8.33 6.10 13.21
N THR A 257 7.40 5.25 12.77
CA THR A 257 7.68 3.84 12.48
C THR A 257 8.59 3.64 11.27
N PHE A 258 8.76 4.67 10.42
CA PHE A 258 9.73 4.68 9.32
C PHE A 258 11.11 5.21 9.73
N SER A 259 11.38 5.43 11.02
CA SER A 259 12.66 5.96 11.49
C SER A 259 13.89 5.11 11.08
N ALA A 260 13.72 3.79 10.92
CA ALA A 260 14.76 2.89 10.39
C ALA A 260 14.89 2.92 8.85
N TYR A 261 13.97 3.60 8.16
CA TYR A 261 13.80 3.65 6.71
C TYR A 261 13.84 5.09 6.18
N ARG A 262 14.78 5.91 6.68
CA ARG A 262 14.99 7.31 6.25
C ARG A 262 15.62 7.42 4.86
N ARG A 263 14.99 6.78 3.88
CA ARG A 263 15.34 6.79 2.46
C ARG A 263 14.10 6.43 1.65
N LEU A 264 14.14 6.70 0.33
CA LEU A 264 13.08 6.25 -0.57
C LEU A 264 12.94 4.73 -0.50
N THR A 265 11.81 4.29 0.04
CA THR A 265 11.55 2.88 0.36
C THR A 265 10.22 2.49 -0.24
N LEU A 266 10.20 1.47 -1.09
CA LEU A 266 8.96 0.94 -1.67
C LEU A 266 8.12 0.30 -0.57
N ILE A 267 6.87 0.71 -0.43
CA ILE A 267 5.91 0.14 0.53
C ILE A 267 4.71 -0.51 -0.16
N GLY A 268 4.49 -0.29 -1.45
CA GLY A 268 3.43 -0.95 -2.20
C GLY A 268 3.34 -0.52 -3.65
N ILE A 269 2.26 -0.93 -4.29
CA ILE A 269 1.88 -0.51 -5.64
C ILE A 269 0.40 -0.15 -5.68
N ALA A 270 0.10 0.98 -6.32
CA ALA A 270 -1.25 1.47 -6.49
C ALA A 270 -1.96 0.75 -7.64
N LYS A 271 -3.30 0.81 -7.60
CA LYS A 271 -4.21 0.22 -8.59
C LYS A 271 -4.08 0.86 -9.99
N ASP A 272 -3.40 1.98 -10.09
CA ASP A 272 -3.08 2.66 -11.35
C ASP A 272 -1.66 2.36 -11.86
N GLY A 273 -0.90 1.52 -11.15
CA GLY A 273 0.45 1.10 -11.51
C GLY A 273 1.58 1.92 -10.91
N HIS A 274 1.29 2.99 -10.16
CA HIS A 274 2.32 3.77 -9.50
C HIS A 274 2.91 3.06 -8.29
N LEU A 275 4.19 3.30 -8.07
CA LEU A 275 4.89 2.82 -6.89
C LEU A 275 4.51 3.69 -5.68
N ILE A 276 4.14 3.02 -4.59
CA ILE A 276 3.87 3.68 -3.32
C ILE A 276 5.16 3.62 -2.51
N TYR A 277 5.70 4.78 -2.18
CA TYR A 277 6.91 4.91 -1.36
C TYR A 277 6.56 5.31 0.07
N GLY A 278 7.48 5.08 1.01
CA GLY A 278 7.43 5.60 2.37
C GLY A 278 7.77 7.10 2.45
N PRO A 279 7.68 7.72 3.64
CA PRO A 279 7.61 9.17 3.80
C PRO A 279 8.95 9.92 3.60
N TYR A 280 9.98 9.26 3.10
CA TYR A 280 11.32 9.82 2.96
C TYR A 280 11.78 9.78 1.51
N LEU A 281 12.42 10.87 1.07
CA LEU A 281 13.10 10.94 -0.24
C LEU A 281 14.42 10.17 -0.22
N LEU A 282 15.06 10.03 -1.39
CA LEU A 282 16.40 9.44 -1.50
C LEU A 282 17.45 10.17 -0.66
N SER A 283 17.29 11.48 -0.45
CA SER A 283 18.15 12.29 0.41
C SER A 283 17.95 12.03 1.91
N GLY A 284 16.97 11.22 2.30
CA GLY A 284 16.55 11.01 3.68
C GLY A 284 15.71 12.14 4.27
N VAL A 285 15.40 13.17 3.47
CA VAL A 285 14.48 14.24 3.86
C VAL A 285 13.06 13.69 3.89
N GLN A 286 12.36 13.95 4.98
CA GLN A 286 10.95 13.62 5.10
C GLN A 286 10.12 14.48 4.15
N VAL A 287 9.21 13.86 3.43
CA VAL A 287 8.18 14.56 2.66
C VAL A 287 7.18 15.17 3.66
N THR A 288 7.06 16.49 3.66
CA THR A 288 6.16 17.21 4.57
C THR A 288 4.87 17.70 3.90
N THR A 289 4.76 17.55 2.58
CA THR A 289 3.59 17.92 1.76
C THR A 289 3.50 16.99 0.56
N GLY A 290 2.29 16.70 0.06
CA GLY A 290 2.09 15.86 -1.12
C GLY A 290 2.36 14.37 -0.89
N PHE A 291 2.13 13.89 0.33
CA PHE A 291 2.19 12.47 0.66
C PHE A 291 0.81 12.03 1.13
N ASP A 292 0.06 11.42 0.23
CA ASP A 292 -1.10 10.60 0.56
C ASP A 292 -0.86 9.21 -0.05
N ILE A 293 -1.07 8.18 0.75
CA ILE A 293 -1.05 6.79 0.28
C ILE A 293 -2.18 6.51 -0.72
N CYS A 294 -3.16 7.40 -0.76
CA CYS A 294 -4.37 7.28 -1.57
C CYS A 294 -4.44 8.25 -2.76
N ASN A 295 -3.51 9.22 -2.89
CA ASN A 295 -3.15 9.97 -4.13
C ASN A 295 -2.22 11.17 -3.85
#